data_AF-A0A1Y1I3G2-F1
#
_entry.id   AF-A0A1Y1I3G2-F1
#
_cell.length_a   1.000
_cell.length_b   1.000
_cell.length_c   1.000
_cell.angle_alpha   90.00
_cell.angle_beta   90.00
_cell.angle_gamma   90.00
#
_symmetry.space_group_name_H-M   'P 1'
#
loop_
_entity.id
_entity.type
_entity.pdbx_description
1 polymer ?
#
loop_
_entity_poly.entity_id
_entity_poly.type
_entity_poly.pdbx_seq_one_letter_code
_entity_poly.pdbx_strand_id
1 'polypeptide(L)'
;MPGKGLYANLMNNDDNVDFHLLLDKVARVNLVTAKSKRGDFQTHTIRFYDTESFNGASIFVMWKSGTMGEYAEGQVEAFESLVKKYGEEITFD
;
A
#
# COMPACT_ATOMS: atom_id res chain seq x y z
N MET A 1 -7.93 -19.12 -15.03
CA MET A 1 -7.80 -18.97 -16.50
C MET A 1 -6.32 -18.99 -16.82
N PRO A 2 -5.82 -19.98 -17.59
CA PRO A 2 -4.43 -19.98 -18.05
C PRO A 2 -4.12 -18.67 -18.79
N GLY A 3 -2.98 -18.04 -18.52
CA GLY A 3 -2.47 -16.91 -19.29
C GLY A 3 -2.75 -15.49 -18.77
N LYS A 4 -3.27 -15.30 -17.54
CA LYS A 4 -3.46 -13.95 -16.98
C LYS A 4 -2.32 -13.45 -16.07
N GLY A 5 -1.38 -14.32 -15.68
CA GLY A 5 -0.29 -13.99 -14.75
C GLY A 5 -0.63 -14.24 -13.28
N LEU A 6 0.32 -13.98 -12.39
CA LEU A 6 0.19 -14.13 -10.94
C LEU A 6 -0.55 -12.94 -10.33
N TYR A 7 -1.61 -13.20 -9.56
CA TYR A 7 -2.40 -12.18 -8.87
C TYR A 7 -2.38 -12.35 -7.36
N ALA A 8 -2.28 -11.23 -6.64
CA ALA A 8 -2.77 -11.12 -5.28
C ALA A 8 -4.26 -10.74 -5.32
N ASN A 9 -5.09 -11.49 -4.60
CA ASN A 9 -6.54 -11.26 -4.57
C ASN A 9 -7.00 -11.15 -3.12
N LEU A 10 -7.94 -10.23 -2.87
CA LEU A 10 -8.63 -10.11 -1.60
C LEU A 10 -10.12 -9.92 -1.88
N MET A 11 -10.94 -10.78 -1.30
CA MET A 11 -12.39 -10.69 -1.32
C MET A 11 -12.87 -10.52 0.12
N ASN A 12 -13.56 -9.42 0.39
CA ASN A 12 -14.29 -9.22 1.63
C ASN A 12 -15.78 -9.07 1.29
N ASN A 13 -16.52 -10.16 1.48
CA ASN A 13 -17.94 -10.24 1.12
C ASN A 13 -18.83 -9.37 2.01
N ASP A 14 -18.48 -9.21 3.29
CA ASP A 14 -19.31 -8.48 4.25
C ASP A 14 -19.34 -6.98 3.92
N ASP A 15 -18.22 -6.46 3.41
CA ASP A 15 -18.09 -5.06 2.98
C ASP A 15 -18.26 -4.87 1.46
N ASN A 16 -18.56 -5.95 0.73
CA ASN A 16 -18.66 -5.98 -0.74
C ASN A 16 -17.44 -5.34 -1.45
N VAL A 17 -16.24 -5.69 -0.98
CA VAL A 17 -14.96 -5.23 -1.53
C VAL A 17 -14.25 -6.39 -2.21
N ASP A 18 -13.88 -6.19 -3.48
CA ASP A 18 -13.02 -7.08 -4.25
C ASP A 18 -11.78 -6.31 -4.72
N PHE A 19 -10.61 -6.91 -4.54
CA PHE A 19 -9.32 -6.32 -4.88
C PHE A 19 -8.45 -7.34 -5.61
N HIS A 20 -7.90 -6.93 -6.75
CA HIS A 20 -6.97 -7.71 -7.55
C HIS A 20 -5.75 -6.88 -7.92
N LEU A 21 -4.55 -7.40 -7.64
CA LEU A 21 -3.29 -6.83 -8.08
C LEU A 21 -2.53 -7.85 -8.93
N LEU A 22 -2.25 -7.52 -10.19
CA LEU A 22 -1.42 -8.32 -11.08
C LEU A 22 0.05 -8.15 -10.67
N LEU A 23 0.58 -9.12 -9.92
CA LEU A 23 1.93 -9.08 -9.37
C LEU A 23 3.00 -9.12 -10.45
N ASP A 24 2.77 -9.87 -11.53
CA ASP A 24 3.72 -9.98 -12.65
C ASP A 24 4.01 -8.63 -13.34
N LYS A 25 3.18 -7.60 -13.11
CA LYS A 25 3.41 -6.26 -13.65
C LYS A 25 4.10 -5.32 -12.68
N VAL A 26 4.23 -5.67 -11.41
CA VAL A 26 4.82 -4.79 -10.39
C VAL A 26 6.34 -4.77 -10.56
N ALA A 27 6.86 -3.64 -11.02
CA ALA A 27 8.30 -3.43 -11.22
C ALA A 27 8.96 -2.75 -10.00
N ARG A 28 8.19 -1.98 -9.24
CA ARG A 28 8.71 -1.24 -8.09
C ARG A 28 7.66 -1.02 -7.00
N VAL A 29 8.09 -1.05 -5.75
CA VAL A 29 7.27 -0.69 -4.59
C VAL A 29 7.97 0.38 -3.76
N ASN A 30 7.23 1.44 -3.40
CA ASN A 30 7.75 2.50 -2.52
C ASN A 30 6.93 2.57 -1.23
N LEU A 31 7.62 2.60 -0.10
CA LEU A 31 7.06 2.86 1.22
C LEU A 31 7.32 4.32 1.56
N VAL A 32 6.26 5.13 1.63
CA VAL A 32 6.33 6.59 1.65
C VAL A 32 5.66 7.14 2.90
N THR A 33 6.40 7.95 3.66
CA THR A 33 5.86 8.84 4.68
C THR A 33 5.78 10.26 4.12
N ALA A 34 4.59 10.88 4.18
CA ALA A 34 4.38 12.22 3.65
C ALA A 34 3.33 13.00 4.43
N LYS A 35 3.45 14.34 4.46
CA LYS A 35 2.46 15.21 5.09
C LYS A 35 1.11 15.15 4.36
N SER A 36 0.04 15.01 5.12
CA SER A 36 -1.34 15.01 4.62
C SER A 36 -1.68 16.35 3.96
N LYS A 37 -2.53 16.30 2.93
CA LYS A 37 -3.13 17.50 2.31
C LYS A 37 -4.32 18.06 3.10
N ARG A 38 -4.88 17.29 4.04
CA ARG A 38 -6.13 17.61 4.74
C ARG A 38 -5.93 18.03 6.21
N GLY A 39 -4.69 18.17 6.66
CA GLY A 39 -4.37 18.53 8.03
C GLY A 39 -2.86 18.45 8.29
N ASP A 40 -2.45 18.75 9.52
CA ASP A 40 -1.05 18.72 9.92
C ASP A 40 -0.67 17.37 10.56
N PHE A 41 -0.75 16.30 9.76
CA PHE A 41 -0.38 14.96 10.18
C PHE A 41 0.34 14.20 9.08
N GLN A 42 1.10 13.17 9.45
CA GLN A 42 1.81 12.30 8.51
C GLN A 42 0.89 11.21 7.98
N THR A 43 1.11 10.82 6.73
CA THR A 43 0.48 9.67 6.08
C THR A 43 1.56 8.67 5.71
N HIS A 44 1.24 7.39 5.85
CA HIS A 44 2.13 6.28 5.53
C HIS A 44 1.48 5.45 4.43
N THR A 45 2.17 5.26 3.31
CA THR A 45 1.61 4.65 2.09
C THR A 45 2.58 3.62 1.51
N ILE A 46 2.06 2.49 1.04
CA ILE A 46 2.77 1.54 0.20
C ILE A 46 2.24 1.71 -1.22
N ARG A 47 3.11 2.01 -2.18
CA ARG A 47 2.74 2.27 -3.59
C ARG A 47 3.37 1.22 -4.50
N PHE A 48 2.55 0.60 -5.33
CA PHE A 48 2.97 -0.41 -6.30
C PHE A 48 2.96 0.22 -7.69
N TYR A 49 4.12 0.22 -8.35
CA TYR A 49 4.31 0.77 -9.67
C TYR A 49 4.53 -0.37 -10.68
N ASP A 50 3.91 -0.23 -11.85
CA ASP A 50 4.13 -1.15 -12.94
C ASP A 50 5.37 -0.82 -13.77
N THR A 51 5.66 -1.66 -14.78
CA THR A 51 6.78 -1.50 -15.71
C THR A 51 6.77 -0.19 -16.52
N GLU A 52 5.60 0.43 -16.67
CA GLU A 52 5.44 1.73 -17.34
C GLU A 52 5.49 2.90 -16.34
N SER A 53 5.83 2.62 -15.08
CA SER A 53 5.83 3.55 -13.94
C SER A 53 4.45 4.10 -13.58
N PHE A 54 3.36 3.48 -14.06
CA PHE A 54 2.02 3.80 -13.59
C PHE A 54 1.78 3.18 -12.21
N ASN A 55 1.03 3.89 -11.38
CA ASN A 55 0.68 3.42 -10.05
C ASN A 55 -0.47 2.40 -10.16
N GLY A 56 -0.15 1.11 -9.96
CA GLY A 56 -1.12 0.01 -10.01
C GLY A 56 -1.93 -0.14 -8.74
N ALA A 57 -1.38 0.25 -7.58
CA ALA A 57 -2.10 0.28 -6.31
C ALA A 57 -1.42 1.17 -5.27
N SER A 58 -2.21 1.78 -4.39
CA SER A 58 -1.71 2.49 -3.21
C SER A 58 -2.49 2.09 -1.97
N ILE A 59 -1.77 1.59 -0.97
CA ILE A 59 -2.34 1.14 0.30
C ILE A 59 -1.88 2.10 1.38
N PHE A 60 -2.83 2.77 2.02
CA PHE A 60 -2.55 3.67 3.14
C PHE A 60 -2.66 2.92 4.46
N VAL A 61 -1.75 3.20 5.39
CA VAL A 61 -2.04 2.96 6.81
C VAL A 61 -3.19 3.91 7.16
N MET A 62 -4.33 3.34 7.53
CA MET A 62 -5.55 4.11 7.74
C MET A 62 -5.63 4.56 9.19
N TRP A 63 -5.74 5.87 9.40
CA TRP A 63 -6.03 6.43 10.72
C TRP A 63 -7.49 6.16 11.11
N LYS A 64 -7.82 6.30 12.39
CA LYS A 64 -9.17 6.09 12.92
C LYS A 64 -10.16 7.04 12.26
N SER A 65 -11.34 6.53 11.91
CA SER A 65 -12.40 7.34 11.29
C SER A 65 -12.74 8.57 12.15
N GLY A 66 -12.92 9.72 11.50
CA GLY A 66 -13.22 11.00 12.16
C GLY A 66 -12.02 11.71 12.80
N THR A 67 -10.82 11.10 12.78
CA THR A 67 -9.60 11.72 13.31
C THR A 67 -8.72 12.28 12.19
N MET A 68 -7.69 13.06 12.55
CA MET A 68 -6.69 13.61 11.63
C MET A 68 -5.30 13.05 11.95
N GLY A 69 -5.10 11.76 11.69
CA GLY A 69 -3.80 11.09 11.90
C GLY A 69 -3.65 10.35 13.23
N GLU A 70 -4.76 10.04 13.91
CA GLU A 70 -4.72 9.13 15.06
C GLU A 70 -4.76 7.68 14.56
N TYR A 71 -3.62 7.00 14.63
CA TYR A 71 -3.50 5.60 14.22
C TYR A 71 -3.92 4.63 15.33
N ALA A 72 -4.30 3.41 14.96
CA ALA A 72 -4.46 2.35 15.95
C ALA A 72 -3.09 1.92 16.49
N GLU A 73 -3.07 1.40 17.72
CA GLU A 73 -1.85 0.96 18.39
C GLU A 73 -1.09 -0.07 17.54
N GLY A 74 0.21 0.16 17.33
CA GLY A 74 1.08 -0.72 16.56
C GLY A 74 1.03 -0.55 15.05
N GLN A 75 0.11 0.24 14.47
CA GLN A 75 -0.02 0.36 13.01
C GLN A 75 1.18 1.08 12.37
N VAL A 76 1.64 2.17 12.97
CA VAL A 76 2.76 2.95 12.45
C VAL A 76 4.06 2.19 12.65
N GLU A 77 4.22 1.56 13.81
CA GLU A 77 5.37 0.73 14.17
C GLU A 77 5.50 -0.49 13.24
N ALA A 78 4.38 -1.09 12.85
CA ALA A 78 4.36 -2.16 11.86
C ALA A 78 4.79 -1.67 10.47
N PHE A 79 4.35 -0.48 10.05
CA PHE A 79 4.81 0.15 8.81
C PHE A 79 6.31 0.45 8.84
N GLU A 80 6.80 1.07 9.91
CA GLU A 80 8.23 1.35 10.10
C GLU A 80 9.06 0.05 10.13
N SER A 81 8.51 -1.03 10.66
CA SER A 81 9.14 -2.35 10.62
C SER A 81 9.24 -2.91 9.19
N LEU A 82 8.25 -2.65 8.33
CA LEU A 82 8.33 -3.00 6.91
C LEU A 82 9.41 -2.17 6.20
N VAL A 83 9.46 -0.85 6.45
CA VAL A 83 10.52 0.03 5.92
C VAL A 83 11.90 -0.46 6.35
N LYS A 84 12.08 -0.79 7.63
CA LYS A 84 13.35 -1.32 8.14
C LYS A 84 13.74 -2.65 7.49
N LYS A 85 12.76 -3.50 7.18
CA LYS A 85 13.00 -4.84 6.62
C LYS A 85 13.32 -4.80 5.12
N TYR A 86 12.62 -3.97 4.35
CA TYR A 86 12.68 -4.01 2.89
C TYR A 86 13.25 -2.74 2.25
N GLY A 87 13.45 -1.67 3.01
CA GLY A 87 13.82 -0.35 2.50
C GLY A 87 12.60 0.50 2.10
N GLU A 88 12.86 1.76 1.73
CA GLU A 88 11.84 2.69 1.25
C GLU A 88 11.47 2.47 -0.23
N GLU A 89 12.35 1.84 -1.00
CA GLU A 89 12.16 1.48 -2.40
C GLU A 89 12.63 0.04 -2.63
N ILE A 90 11.79 -0.75 -3.30
CA ILE A 90 12.03 -2.14 -3.66
C ILE A 90 11.83 -2.24 -5.17
N THR A 91 12.79 -2.78 -5.88
CA THR A 91 12.70 -3.03 -7.33
C THR A 91 12.69 -4.53 -7.59
N PHE A 92 11.92 -4.94 -8.59
CA PHE A 92 11.82 -6.34 -9.04
C PHE A 92 12.36 -6.43 -10.46
N ASP A 93 13.21 -7.43 -10.69
CA ASP A 93 13.82 -7.72 -12.00
C ASP A 93 12.90 -8.53 -12.92
#